data_AF-A0A6N6JR06-F1
#
_entry.id   AF-A0A6N6JR06-F1
#
_cell.length_a   1.000
_cell.length_b   1.000
_cell.length_c   1.000
_cell.angle_alpha   90.00
_cell.angle_beta   90.00
_cell.angle_gamma   90.00
#
_symmetry.space_group_name_H-M   'P 1'
#
loop_
_entity.id
_entity.type
_entity.pdbx_description
1 polymer ?
#
loop_
_entity_poly.entity_id
_entity_poly.type
_entity_poly.pdbx_seq_one_letter_code
_entity_poly.pdbx_strand_id
1 'polypeptide(L)'
;MTPACPVMARLGAHMIRKQRGFTLVELMVVIGILGLLVGILAVAVLPRLKEARRNSEVINLGKVTQELELGLNTGSNRGRLHAMGEKAGRAFWNEMFRHRILGSENLKNIVSLDSPEDSAAGSEVFEAGGEGLRQNHCSYTSPKANEMLTVSGLKGSQRAVLFTYDRRNWQNYGEKGVIVVFSDSPTPEFLDGAMAELSHGLTANDWASPAAMFGVKKPFHRTYEERR
;
A
#
# COMPACT_ATOMS: atom_id res chain seq x y z
N MET A 1 -33.14 9.71 98.93
CA MET A 1 -32.28 8.56 98.56
C MET A 1 -32.29 8.44 97.04
N THR A 2 -31.14 8.65 96.40
CA THR A 2 -30.83 8.39 94.96
C THR A 2 -30.97 6.89 94.63
N PRO A 3 -31.18 6.42 93.37
CA PRO A 3 -30.19 6.53 92.27
C PRO A 3 -30.78 6.74 90.85
N ALA A 4 -30.15 7.57 90.01
CA ALA A 4 -29.13 7.26 88.99
C ALA A 4 -29.70 6.83 87.62
N CYS A 5 -29.34 7.61 86.60
CA CYS A 5 -29.44 7.27 85.17
C CYS A 5 -28.68 5.99 84.83
N PRO A 6 -29.03 5.39 83.67
CA PRO A 6 -27.99 5.05 82.72
C PRO A 6 -28.30 5.64 81.34
N VAL A 7 -27.34 6.43 80.85
CA VAL A 7 -27.16 6.75 79.44
C VAL A 7 -26.89 5.43 78.71
N MET A 8 -27.82 4.96 77.87
CA MET A 8 -27.54 3.91 76.91
C MET A 8 -27.13 4.53 75.57
N ALA A 9 -25.83 4.53 75.33
CA ALA A 9 -25.25 4.73 74.01
C ALA A 9 -25.84 3.69 73.04
N ARG A 10 -26.63 4.14 72.07
CA ARG A 10 -26.93 3.34 70.88
C ARG A 10 -25.65 3.25 70.06
N LEU A 11 -24.92 2.15 70.22
CA LEU A 11 -23.83 1.77 69.34
C LEU A 11 -24.35 1.75 67.90
N GLY A 12 -23.72 2.55 67.04
CA GLY A 12 -23.91 2.46 65.60
C GLY A 12 -23.52 1.06 65.14
N ALA A 13 -24.50 0.32 64.64
CA ALA A 13 -24.26 -0.92 63.91
C ALA A 13 -23.54 -0.57 62.61
N HIS A 14 -22.21 -0.57 62.66
CA HIS A 14 -21.37 -0.49 61.47
C HIS A 14 -21.56 -1.81 60.73
N MET A 15 -22.44 -1.83 59.71
CA MET A 15 -22.48 -2.91 58.74
C MET A 15 -21.11 -2.97 58.05
N ILE A 16 -20.24 -3.86 58.52
CA ILE A 16 -19.02 -4.22 57.83
C ILE A 16 -19.44 -4.87 56.51
N ARG A 17 -19.53 -4.07 55.44
CA ARG A 17 -19.58 -4.60 54.07
C ARG A 17 -18.29 -5.40 53.88
N LYS A 18 -18.39 -6.72 53.89
CA LYS A 18 -17.31 -7.60 53.43
C LYS A 18 -16.95 -7.20 52.01
N GLN A 19 -15.93 -6.38 51.85
CA GLN A 19 -15.26 -6.21 50.57
C GLN A 19 -14.63 -7.56 50.24
N ARG A 20 -15.23 -8.28 49.29
CA ARG A 20 -14.59 -9.46 48.71
C ARG A 20 -13.37 -8.95 47.95
N GLY A 21 -12.18 -9.12 48.54
CA GLY A 21 -10.93 -8.81 47.87
C GLY A 21 -10.74 -9.74 46.67
N PHE A 22 -10.37 -9.19 45.53
CA PHE A 22 -10.04 -9.94 44.33
C PHE A 22 -8.82 -10.81 44.61
N THR A 23 -8.89 -12.11 44.36
CA THR A 23 -7.75 -13.00 44.63
C THR A 23 -6.73 -12.90 43.49
N LEU A 24 -5.44 -13.06 43.82
CA LEU A 24 -4.37 -13.06 42.81
C LEU A 24 -4.61 -14.17 41.76
N VAL A 25 -5.13 -15.32 42.20
CA VAL A 25 -5.49 -16.44 41.33
C VAL A 25 -6.60 -16.08 40.34
N GLU A 26 -7.63 -15.36 40.79
CA GLU A 26 -8.72 -14.89 39.93
C GLU A 26 -8.20 -13.96 38.84
N LEU A 27 -7.27 -13.05 39.17
CA LEU A 27 -6.61 -12.21 38.19
C LEU A 27 -5.75 -13.02 37.20
N MET A 28 -4.98 -13.99 37.68
CA MET A 28 -4.14 -14.85 36.85
C MET A 28 -4.94 -15.66 35.81
N VAL A 29 -6.07 -16.23 36.22
CA VAL A 29 -6.93 -17.00 35.30
C VAL A 29 -7.54 -16.06 34.26
N VAL A 30 -7.99 -14.87 34.66
CA VAL A 30 -8.56 -13.89 33.73
C VAL A 30 -7.55 -13.46 32.68
N ILE A 31 -6.34 -13.07 33.07
CA ILE A 31 -5.30 -12.69 32.09
C ILE A 31 -4.87 -13.88 31.22
N GLY A 32 -4.90 -15.10 31.76
CA GLY A 32 -4.62 -16.33 31.00
C GLY A 32 -5.65 -16.59 29.91
N ILE A 33 -6.95 -16.49 30.24
CA ILE A 33 -8.03 -16.65 29.26
C ILE A 33 -8.03 -15.49 28.27
N LEU A 34 -7.81 -14.24 28.72
CA LEU A 34 -7.68 -13.09 27.81
C LEU A 34 -6.50 -13.27 26.84
N GLY A 35 -5.35 -13.72 27.33
CA GLY A 35 -4.19 -14.01 26.49
C GLY A 35 -4.48 -15.10 25.45
N LEU A 36 -5.18 -16.17 25.84
CA LEU A 36 -5.62 -17.22 24.92
C LEU A 36 -6.56 -16.67 23.84
N LEU A 37 -7.58 -15.91 24.24
CA LEU A 37 -8.55 -15.33 23.31
C LEU A 37 -7.89 -14.35 22.32
N VAL A 38 -7.01 -13.48 22.81
CA VAL A 38 -6.24 -12.55 21.97
C VAL A 38 -5.32 -13.31 21.02
N GLY A 39 -4.66 -14.38 21.50
CA GLY A 39 -3.79 -15.22 20.67
C GLY A 39 -4.54 -15.87 19.50
N ILE A 40 -5.71 -16.45 19.76
CA ILE A 40 -6.55 -17.05 18.71
C ILE A 40 -7.01 -15.98 17.72
N LEU A 41 -7.42 -14.80 18.21
CA LEU A 41 -7.86 -13.70 17.36
C LEU A 41 -6.73 -13.19 16.45
N ALA A 42 -5.50 -13.08 16.97
CA ALA A 42 -4.35 -12.62 16.19
C ALA A 42 -4.09 -13.52 14.98
N VAL A 43 -4.09 -14.85 15.15
CA VAL A 43 -3.89 -15.80 14.05
C VAL A 43 -4.98 -15.67 12.98
N ALA A 44 -6.23 -15.42 13.38
CA ALA A 44 -7.35 -15.27 12.44
C ALA A 44 -7.36 -13.92 11.70
N VAL A 45 -6.88 -12.84 12.33
CA VAL A 45 -7.00 -11.48 11.80
C VAL A 45 -5.81 -11.09 10.92
N LEU A 46 -4.59 -11.56 11.22
CA LEU A 46 -3.38 -11.17 10.48
C LEU A 46 -3.48 -11.41 8.96
N PRO A 47 -3.96 -12.57 8.46
CA PRO A 47 -4.10 -12.79 7.01
C PRO A 47 -5.09 -11.82 6.36
N ARG A 48 -6.20 -11.53 7.06
CA ARG A 48 -7.24 -10.61 6.57
C ARG A 48 -6.75 -9.17 6.49
N LEU A 49 -5.90 -8.75 7.44
CA LEU A 49 -5.29 -7.43 7.40
C LEU A 49 -4.32 -7.29 6.22
N LYS A 50 -3.51 -8.32 5.94
CA LYS A 50 -2.64 -8.34 4.77
C LYS A 50 -3.44 -8.25 3.47
N GLU A 51 -4.50 -9.05 3.36
CA GLU A 51 -5.38 -9.02 2.20
C GLU A 51 -6.07 -7.67 2.02
N ALA A 52 -6.59 -7.07 3.09
CA ALA A 52 -7.20 -5.74 3.05
C ALA A 52 -6.20 -4.65 2.62
N ARG A 53 -4.95 -4.73 3.07
CA ARG A 53 -3.87 -3.82 2.63
C ARG A 53 -3.59 -3.99 1.15
N ARG A 54 -3.40 -5.21 0.67
CA ARG A 54 -3.19 -5.52 -0.75
C ARG A 54 -4.32 -4.99 -1.62
N ASN A 55 -5.58 -5.20 -1.21
CA ASN A 55 -6.74 -4.68 -1.92
C ASN A 55 -6.77 -3.14 -1.92
N SER A 56 -6.30 -2.51 -0.84
CA SER A 56 -6.17 -1.05 -0.75
C SER A 56 -5.10 -0.51 -1.70
N GLU A 57 -3.98 -1.23 -1.87
CA GLU A 57 -2.93 -0.86 -2.84
C GLU A 57 -3.42 -0.96 -4.29
N VAL A 58 -4.13 -2.05 -4.61
CA VAL A 58 -4.80 -2.22 -5.91
C VAL A 58 -5.72 -1.04 -6.20
N ILE A 59 -6.55 -0.63 -5.22
CA ILE A 59 -7.44 0.52 -5.36
C ILE A 59 -6.65 1.83 -5.52
N ASN A 60 -5.56 2.02 -4.77
CA ASN A 60 -4.75 3.23 -4.82
C ASN A 60 -4.09 3.42 -6.18
N LEU A 61 -3.42 2.39 -6.71
CA LEU A 61 -2.86 2.47 -8.05
C LEU A 61 -3.94 2.57 -9.13
N GLY A 62 -5.14 2.00 -8.91
CA GLY A 62 -6.27 2.18 -9.82
C GLY A 62 -6.67 3.63 -10.03
N LYS A 63 -6.60 4.45 -8.96
CA LYS A 63 -6.82 5.90 -9.05
C LYS A 63 -5.74 6.57 -9.90
N VAL A 64 -4.48 6.20 -9.69
CA VAL A 64 -3.34 6.72 -10.47
C VAL A 64 -3.49 6.37 -11.94
N THR A 65 -3.84 5.12 -12.25
CA THR A 65 -3.96 4.67 -13.65
C THR A 65 -5.16 5.25 -14.36
N GLN A 66 -6.28 5.44 -13.67
CA GLN A 66 -7.46 6.09 -14.24
C GLN A 66 -7.16 7.56 -14.59
N GLU A 67 -6.52 8.30 -13.69
CA GLU A 67 -6.13 9.68 -13.96
C GLU A 67 -5.08 9.76 -15.08
N LEU A 68 -4.11 8.86 -15.07
CA LEU A 68 -3.13 8.72 -16.13
C LEU A 68 -3.79 8.50 -17.49
N GLU A 69 -4.73 7.57 -17.61
CA GLU A 69 -5.48 7.32 -18.85
C GLU A 69 -6.25 8.56 -19.33
N LEU A 70 -6.94 9.26 -18.42
CA LEU A 70 -7.61 10.53 -18.72
C LEU A 70 -6.61 11.59 -19.22
N GLY A 71 -5.45 11.67 -18.56
CA GLY A 71 -4.35 12.53 -18.94
C GLY A 71 -3.82 12.23 -20.34
N LEU A 72 -3.63 10.95 -20.67
CA LEU A 72 -3.10 10.48 -21.97
C LEU A 72 -4.05 10.67 -23.14
N ASN A 73 -5.36 10.68 -22.88
CA ASN A 73 -6.37 10.95 -23.88
C ASN A 73 -6.48 12.45 -24.23
N THR A 74 -5.85 13.32 -23.44
CA THR A 74 -5.84 14.78 -23.68
C THR A 74 -4.70 15.17 -24.63
N GLY A 75 -5.02 15.80 -25.77
CA GLY A 75 -4.06 16.10 -26.83
C GLY A 75 -2.83 16.93 -26.39
N SER A 76 -3.00 17.89 -25.48
CA SER A 76 -1.89 18.71 -24.94
C SER A 76 -0.91 17.90 -24.09
N ASN A 77 -1.41 16.91 -23.34
CA ASN A 77 -0.61 16.05 -22.48
C ASN A 77 0.16 14.99 -23.29
N ARG A 78 -0.39 14.53 -24.42
CA ARG A 78 0.32 13.62 -25.33
C ARG A 78 1.66 14.19 -25.80
N GLY A 79 1.69 15.48 -26.15
CA GLY A 79 2.93 16.16 -26.54
C GLY A 79 3.97 16.19 -25.41
N ARG A 80 3.53 16.43 -24.17
CA ARG A 80 4.40 16.40 -22.98
C ARG A 80 4.96 15.00 -22.74
N LEU A 81 4.13 13.97 -22.84
CA LEU A 81 4.59 12.59 -22.70
C LEU A 81 5.54 12.17 -23.82
N HIS A 82 5.33 12.63 -25.06
CA HIS A 82 6.28 12.42 -26.15
C HIS A 82 7.64 13.06 -25.82
N ALA A 83 7.65 14.26 -25.22
CA ALA A 83 8.88 14.93 -24.79
C ALA A 83 9.59 14.23 -23.61
N MET A 84 8.87 13.46 -22.79
CA MET A 84 9.47 12.66 -21.72
C MET A 84 10.31 11.49 -22.26
N GLY A 85 10.03 11.00 -23.47
CA GLY A 85 10.82 9.99 -24.18
C GLY A 85 11.04 8.71 -23.36
N GLU A 86 12.30 8.45 -23.01
CA GLU A 86 12.77 7.24 -22.31
C GLU A 86 12.67 7.32 -20.78
N LYS A 87 12.13 8.41 -20.21
CA LYS A 87 11.93 8.51 -18.75
C LYS A 87 10.97 7.41 -18.28
N ALA A 88 11.43 6.61 -17.31
CA ALA A 88 10.69 5.55 -16.63
C ALA A 88 10.78 5.74 -15.10
N GLY A 89 10.11 4.89 -14.34
CA GLY A 89 10.23 4.85 -12.88
C GLY A 89 9.93 6.18 -12.19
N ARG A 90 10.80 6.54 -11.25
CA ARG A 90 10.66 7.79 -10.47
C ARG A 90 10.77 9.01 -11.37
N ALA A 91 11.67 9.00 -12.35
CA ALA A 91 11.81 10.11 -13.29
C ALA A 91 10.52 10.36 -14.08
N PHE A 92 9.81 9.30 -14.47
CA PHE A 92 8.50 9.42 -15.08
C PHE A 92 7.48 10.03 -14.12
N TRP A 93 7.32 9.47 -12.91
CA TRP A 93 6.39 10.00 -11.92
C TRP A 93 6.62 11.48 -11.64
N ASN A 94 7.89 11.86 -11.52
CA ASN A 94 8.27 13.24 -11.26
C ASN A 94 7.74 14.20 -12.33
N GLU A 95 7.85 13.84 -13.62
CA GLU A 95 7.31 14.65 -14.71
C GLU A 95 5.79 14.65 -14.73
N MET A 96 5.15 13.53 -14.41
CA MET A 96 3.69 13.42 -14.38
C MET A 96 3.05 14.39 -13.38
N PHE A 97 3.61 14.50 -12.18
CA PHE A 97 3.15 15.46 -11.17
C PHE A 97 3.58 16.89 -11.51
N ARG A 98 4.82 17.09 -11.98
CA ARG A 98 5.31 18.42 -12.37
C ARG A 98 4.49 19.06 -13.49
N HIS A 99 4.06 18.25 -14.46
CA HIS A 99 3.19 18.71 -15.55
C HIS A 99 1.70 18.70 -15.21
N ARG A 100 1.32 18.37 -13.98
CA ARG A 100 -0.07 18.25 -13.51
C ARG A 100 -0.90 17.33 -14.40
N ILE A 101 -0.28 16.27 -14.90
CA ILE A 101 -0.98 15.18 -15.59
C ILE A 101 -1.53 14.22 -14.54
N LEU A 102 -0.83 14.08 -13.41
CA LEU A 102 -1.35 13.49 -12.17
C LEU A 102 -1.56 14.57 -11.11
N GLY A 103 -2.67 14.50 -10.41
CA GLY A 103 -3.02 15.35 -9.29
C GLY A 103 -2.19 15.03 -8.05
N SER A 104 -1.88 16.05 -7.25
CA SER A 104 -1.06 15.88 -6.03
C SER A 104 -1.67 14.93 -5.01
N GLU A 105 -2.98 14.71 -5.02
CA GLU A 105 -3.68 13.74 -4.19
C GLU A 105 -3.25 12.30 -4.43
N ASN A 106 -2.68 12.03 -5.62
CA ASN A 106 -2.18 10.72 -6.02
C ASN A 106 -0.73 10.47 -5.59
N LEU A 107 -0.04 11.44 -4.97
CA LEU A 107 1.32 11.25 -4.44
C LEU A 107 1.41 10.16 -3.39
N LYS A 108 0.38 10.03 -2.54
CA LYS A 108 0.31 8.94 -1.56
C LYS A 108 0.02 7.58 -2.19
N ASN A 109 -0.57 7.56 -3.39
CA ASN A 109 -1.00 6.34 -4.06
C ASN A 109 0.16 5.67 -4.82
N ILE A 110 1.27 6.38 -5.05
CA ILE A 110 2.51 5.82 -5.60
C ILE A 110 3.47 5.28 -4.51
N VAL A 111 3.01 5.19 -3.26
CA VAL A 111 3.74 4.64 -2.12
C VAL A 111 3.00 3.41 -1.59
N SER A 112 3.74 2.34 -1.35
CA SER A 112 3.19 1.09 -0.81
C SER A 112 2.80 1.25 0.65
N LEU A 113 1.68 0.65 1.03
CA LEU A 113 1.19 0.63 2.40
C LEU A 113 2.00 -0.30 3.31
N ASP A 114 2.78 -1.21 2.70
CA ASP A 114 3.67 -2.13 3.40
C ASP A 114 5.13 -1.63 3.40
N SER A 115 5.41 -0.45 2.84
CA SER A 115 6.76 0.11 2.85
C SER A 115 7.21 0.50 4.25
N PRO A 116 8.35 -0.03 4.74
CA PRO A 116 8.93 0.41 6.01
C PRO A 116 9.69 1.74 5.90
N GLU A 117 10.07 2.15 4.68
CA GLU A 117 11.01 3.25 4.44
C GLU A 117 10.44 4.38 3.57
N ASP A 118 9.39 4.09 2.80
CA ASP A 118 8.82 5.07 1.87
C ASP A 118 7.73 5.91 2.50
N SER A 119 7.68 7.16 2.06
CA SER A 119 6.70 8.13 2.52
C SER A 119 6.28 9.04 1.38
N ALA A 120 5.01 9.41 1.33
CA ALA A 120 4.51 10.28 0.28
C ALA A 120 5.19 11.65 0.35
N ALA A 121 5.64 12.17 -0.79
CA ALA A 121 6.09 13.55 -0.90
C ALA A 121 4.92 14.52 -0.70
N GLY A 122 5.19 15.69 -0.14
CA GLY A 122 4.29 16.83 -0.26
C GLY A 122 4.32 17.44 -1.67
N SER A 123 3.29 18.19 -2.05
CA SER A 123 3.18 18.82 -3.38
C SER A 123 4.24 19.91 -3.63
N GLU A 124 4.80 20.47 -2.57
CA GLU A 124 5.84 21.50 -2.58
C GLU A 124 7.09 21.08 -3.34
N VAL A 125 7.37 19.78 -3.47
CA VAL A 125 8.55 19.28 -4.20
C VAL A 125 8.47 19.57 -5.70
N PHE A 126 7.30 19.92 -6.23
CA PHE A 126 7.07 20.27 -7.63
C PHE A 126 6.93 21.77 -7.89
N GLU A 127 6.98 22.60 -6.85
CA GLU A 127 6.96 24.06 -6.99
C GLU A 127 8.28 24.58 -7.57
N ALA A 128 8.32 25.88 -7.92
CA ALA A 128 9.51 26.49 -8.49
C ALA A 128 10.70 26.39 -7.51
N GLY A 129 11.77 25.71 -7.93
CA GLY A 129 12.95 25.43 -7.09
C GLY A 129 12.88 24.12 -6.30
N GLY A 130 11.79 23.35 -6.40
CA GLY A 130 11.66 22.03 -5.78
C GLY A 130 12.56 20.98 -6.44
N GLU A 131 13.15 20.11 -5.61
CA GLU A 131 14.05 19.02 -6.03
C GLU A 131 13.34 17.89 -6.78
N GLY A 132 12.00 17.83 -6.74
CA GLY A 132 11.20 16.73 -7.26
C GLY A 132 11.18 15.50 -6.35
N LEU A 133 10.71 14.38 -6.89
CA LEU A 133 10.61 13.13 -6.14
C LEU A 133 11.98 12.55 -5.77
N ARG A 134 12.18 12.31 -4.47
CA ARG A 134 13.30 11.52 -3.94
C ARG A 134 13.00 10.03 -4.06
N GLN A 135 14.02 9.21 -3.87
CA GLN A 135 13.90 7.76 -4.05
C GLN A 135 12.87 7.14 -3.09
N ASN A 136 12.84 7.57 -1.84
CA ASN A 136 11.89 7.11 -0.82
C ASN A 136 10.49 7.72 -0.95
N HIS A 137 10.24 8.55 -1.98
CA HIS A 137 8.92 9.12 -2.24
C HIS A 137 8.06 8.28 -3.17
N CYS A 138 8.58 7.14 -3.64
CA CYS A 138 7.89 6.30 -4.60
C CYS A 138 8.27 4.84 -4.38
N SER A 139 7.27 3.99 -4.21
CA SER A 139 7.49 2.54 -4.07
C SER A 139 7.36 1.79 -5.39
N TYR A 140 6.55 2.32 -6.30
CA TYR A 140 6.23 1.72 -7.58
C TYR A 140 7.02 2.36 -8.72
N THR A 141 7.51 1.56 -9.65
CA THR A 141 8.13 2.02 -10.88
C THR A 141 7.12 2.03 -12.02
N SER A 142 7.28 2.94 -12.96
CA SER A 142 6.46 3.04 -14.16
C SER A 142 7.24 2.59 -15.41
N PRO A 143 6.54 2.22 -16.48
CA PRO A 143 7.16 2.11 -17.78
C PRO A 143 7.65 3.43 -18.35
N LYS A 144 8.35 3.33 -19.50
CA LYS A 144 8.77 4.51 -20.24
C LYS A 144 7.58 5.24 -20.84
N ALA A 145 7.71 6.56 -20.94
CA ALA A 145 6.64 7.43 -21.44
C ALA A 145 6.23 7.09 -22.89
N ASN A 146 7.19 6.80 -23.77
CA ASN A 146 6.92 6.40 -25.16
C ASN A 146 6.15 5.07 -25.26
N GLU A 147 6.44 4.12 -24.38
CA GLU A 147 5.76 2.83 -24.35
C GLU A 147 4.35 2.95 -23.78
N MET A 148 4.17 3.81 -22.77
CA MET A 148 2.84 4.17 -22.28
C MET A 148 1.97 4.77 -23.39
N LEU A 149 2.52 5.65 -24.22
CA LEU A 149 1.81 6.21 -25.37
C LEU A 149 1.47 5.13 -26.40
N THR A 150 2.40 4.21 -26.63
CA THR A 150 2.20 3.07 -27.54
C THR A 150 1.06 2.19 -27.05
N VAL A 151 1.08 1.80 -25.77
CA VAL A 151 0.03 1.02 -25.11
C VAL A 151 -1.32 1.70 -25.18
N SER A 152 -1.36 3.01 -24.91
CA SER A 152 -2.61 3.78 -24.94
C SER A 152 -3.32 3.74 -26.29
N GLY A 153 -2.61 3.47 -27.39
CA GLY A 153 -3.19 3.32 -28.73
C GLY A 153 -3.64 1.89 -29.09
N LEU A 154 -3.31 0.89 -28.29
CA LEU A 154 -3.63 -0.51 -28.54
C LEU A 154 -5.05 -0.86 -28.03
N LYS A 155 -5.62 -1.97 -28.53
CA LYS A 155 -6.96 -2.46 -28.15
C LYS A 155 -6.92 -3.90 -27.66
N GLY A 156 -7.90 -4.27 -26.83
CA GLY A 156 -8.00 -5.60 -26.19
C GLY A 156 -6.77 -5.90 -25.33
N SER A 157 -6.51 -7.18 -25.04
CA SER A 157 -5.36 -7.72 -24.28
C SER A 157 -3.94 -7.23 -24.66
N GLN A 158 -3.81 -6.34 -25.63
CA GLN A 158 -2.59 -5.61 -25.97
C GLN A 158 -2.38 -4.32 -25.16
N ARG A 159 -3.42 -3.77 -24.55
CA ARG A 159 -3.36 -2.52 -23.77
C ARG A 159 -3.26 -2.86 -22.28
N ALA A 160 -2.10 -3.35 -21.84
CA ALA A 160 -1.80 -3.52 -20.42
C ALA A 160 -0.70 -2.55 -20.00
N VAL A 161 -0.73 -2.06 -18.76
CA VAL A 161 0.33 -1.29 -18.11
C VAL A 161 0.75 -2.02 -16.83
N LEU A 162 2.03 -2.36 -16.71
CA LEU A 162 2.56 -3.01 -15.51
C LEU A 162 3.27 -1.98 -14.63
N PHE A 163 2.84 -1.88 -13.37
CA PHE A 163 3.52 -1.13 -12.33
C PHE A 163 4.14 -2.12 -11.34
N THR A 164 5.47 -2.10 -11.26
CA THR A 164 6.22 -3.01 -10.39
C THR A 164 6.81 -2.25 -9.21
N TYR A 165 7.29 -2.96 -8.19
CA TYR A 165 8.07 -2.33 -7.14
C TYR A 165 9.49 -1.99 -7.61
N ASP A 166 10.09 -0.92 -7.07
CA ASP A 166 11.54 -0.67 -7.18
C ASP A 166 12.33 -1.86 -6.59
N ARG A 167 13.56 -2.10 -7.05
CA ARG A 167 14.48 -3.15 -6.58
C ARG A 167 14.55 -3.28 -5.07
N ARG A 168 14.72 -2.14 -4.39
CA ARG A 168 14.82 -2.08 -2.91
C ARG A 168 13.59 -2.71 -2.28
N ASN A 169 12.45 -2.37 -2.83
CA ASN A 169 11.14 -2.74 -2.34
C ASN A 169 10.73 -4.15 -2.77
N TRP A 170 11.16 -4.59 -3.96
CA TRP A 170 10.93 -5.93 -4.48
C TRP A 170 11.43 -7.04 -3.54
N GLN A 171 12.56 -6.82 -2.87
CA GLN A 171 13.12 -7.79 -1.91
C GLN A 171 12.51 -7.68 -0.52
N ASN A 172 11.95 -6.52 -0.17
CA ASN A 172 11.39 -6.23 1.16
C ASN A 172 9.91 -6.62 1.28
N TYR A 173 9.16 -6.64 0.18
CA TYR A 173 7.77 -7.11 0.17
C TYR A 173 7.72 -8.64 0.08
N GLY A 174 7.45 -9.28 1.22
CA GLY A 174 7.47 -10.74 1.37
C GLY A 174 6.53 -11.51 0.44
N GLU A 175 5.49 -10.86 -0.07
CA GLU A 175 4.67 -11.33 -1.20
C GLU A 175 5.03 -10.50 -2.43
N LYS A 176 6.02 -10.98 -3.19
CA LYS A 176 6.47 -10.42 -4.46
C LYS A 176 5.27 -10.32 -5.41
N GLY A 177 4.66 -9.16 -5.54
CA GLY A 177 3.53 -8.96 -6.43
C GLY A 177 3.69 -7.74 -7.31
N VAL A 178 3.07 -7.83 -8.48
CA VAL A 178 3.02 -6.77 -9.46
C VAL A 178 1.59 -6.28 -9.52
N ILE A 179 1.37 -4.97 -9.57
CA ILE A 179 0.04 -4.46 -9.88
C ILE A 179 -0.03 -4.26 -11.39
N VAL A 180 -0.92 -5.01 -12.03
CA VAL A 180 -1.13 -4.98 -13.47
C VAL A 180 -2.45 -4.28 -13.74
N VAL A 181 -2.43 -3.31 -14.65
CA VAL A 181 -3.65 -2.68 -15.15
C VAL A 181 -3.89 -3.13 -16.57
N PHE A 182 -5.01 -3.82 -16.78
CA PHE A 182 -5.42 -4.32 -18.08
C PHE A 182 -6.35 -3.33 -18.79
N SER A 183 -6.52 -3.49 -20.09
CA SER A 183 -7.53 -2.76 -20.87
C SER A 183 -8.91 -3.37 -20.79
N ASP A 184 -8.95 -4.67 -20.53
CA ASP A 184 -10.16 -5.47 -20.58
C ASP A 184 -10.89 -5.43 -19.23
N SER A 185 -10.19 -4.94 -18.19
CA SER A 185 -10.76 -4.52 -16.92
C SER A 185 -10.12 -3.22 -16.46
N PRO A 186 -10.90 -2.16 -16.17
CA PRO A 186 -10.36 -0.90 -15.64
C PRO A 186 -9.86 -1.05 -14.20
N THR A 187 -10.12 -2.19 -13.55
CA THR A 187 -9.62 -2.47 -12.20
C THR A 187 -8.22 -3.05 -12.31
N PRO A 188 -7.21 -2.45 -11.66
CA PRO A 188 -5.93 -3.10 -11.48
C PRO A 188 -6.11 -4.45 -10.77
N GLU A 189 -5.22 -5.37 -11.07
CA GLU A 189 -5.16 -6.66 -10.41
C GLU A 189 -3.76 -6.84 -9.82
N PHE A 190 -3.70 -7.48 -8.65
CA PHE A 190 -2.45 -7.92 -8.08
C PHE A 190 -2.09 -9.29 -8.66
N LEU A 191 -0.93 -9.38 -9.28
CA LEU A 191 -0.41 -10.59 -9.89
C LEU A 191 0.75 -11.10 -9.04
N ASP A 192 0.58 -12.30 -8.46
CA ASP A 192 1.67 -13.05 -7.85
C ASP A 192 2.40 -13.92 -8.89
N GLY A 193 3.51 -14.55 -8.51
CA GLY A 193 4.32 -15.33 -9.45
C GLY A 193 3.60 -16.54 -10.04
N ALA A 194 2.70 -17.18 -9.28
CA ALA A 194 1.95 -18.33 -9.75
C ALA A 194 0.86 -17.93 -10.76
N MET A 195 0.15 -16.84 -10.47
CA MET A 195 -0.81 -16.24 -11.40
C MET A 195 -0.11 -15.73 -12.65
N ALA A 196 1.06 -15.10 -12.50
CA ALA A 196 1.86 -14.62 -13.61
C ALA A 196 2.33 -15.73 -14.56
N GLU A 197 2.74 -16.87 -14.02
CA GLU A 197 3.10 -18.05 -14.80
C GLU A 197 1.89 -18.59 -15.58
N LEU A 198 0.75 -18.74 -14.90
CA LEU A 198 -0.47 -19.30 -15.48
C LEU A 198 -1.11 -18.39 -16.54
N SER A 199 -1.20 -17.09 -16.28
CA SER A 199 -1.94 -16.14 -17.12
C SER A 199 -1.05 -15.42 -18.15
N HIS A 200 0.24 -15.23 -17.84
CA HIS A 200 1.15 -14.43 -18.67
C HIS A 200 2.37 -15.20 -19.17
N GLY A 201 2.62 -16.43 -18.69
CA GLY A 201 3.78 -17.22 -19.09
C GLY A 201 5.10 -16.63 -18.61
N LEU A 202 5.07 -15.92 -17.48
CA LEU A 202 6.28 -15.49 -16.76
C LEU A 202 6.78 -16.67 -15.93
N THR A 203 7.99 -17.14 -16.18
CA THR A 203 8.55 -18.28 -15.46
C THR A 203 9.01 -17.88 -14.06
N ALA A 204 9.23 -18.86 -13.18
CA ALA A 204 9.84 -18.63 -11.87
C ALA A 204 11.21 -17.91 -11.96
N ASN A 205 11.98 -18.13 -13.04
CA ASN A 205 13.25 -17.46 -13.28
C ASN A 205 13.06 -15.98 -13.65
N ASP A 206 12.04 -15.69 -14.45
CA ASP A 206 11.66 -14.31 -14.74
C ASP A 206 11.23 -13.62 -13.44
N TRP A 207 10.41 -14.30 -12.61
CA TRP A 207 9.99 -13.79 -11.30
C TRP A 207 11.12 -13.53 -10.30
N ALA A 208 12.20 -14.33 -10.39
CA ALA A 208 13.40 -14.15 -9.57
C ALA A 208 14.26 -12.95 -10.02
N SER A 209 14.13 -12.53 -11.28
CA SER A 209 14.90 -11.44 -11.87
C SER A 209 13.95 -10.42 -12.50
N PRO A 210 13.35 -9.50 -11.71
CA PRO A 210 12.30 -8.60 -12.19
C PRO A 210 12.71 -7.81 -13.42
N ALA A 211 13.98 -7.43 -13.50
CA ALA A 211 14.58 -6.78 -14.66
C ALA A 211 14.33 -7.51 -16.00
N ALA A 212 14.17 -8.85 -15.96
CA ALA A 212 13.90 -9.70 -17.12
C ALA A 212 12.40 -9.96 -17.38
N MET A 213 11.52 -9.78 -16.39
CA MET A 213 10.05 -9.88 -16.60
C MET A 213 9.49 -8.78 -17.50
N PHE A 214 10.27 -7.72 -17.70
CA PHE A 214 9.89 -6.60 -18.54
C PHE A 214 10.14 -6.93 -20.02
N GLY A 215 9.06 -7.27 -20.74
CA GLY A 215 9.06 -7.28 -22.21
C GLY A 215 8.65 -8.58 -22.91
N VAL A 216 8.18 -9.62 -22.22
CA VAL A 216 7.96 -10.92 -22.90
C VAL A 216 6.53 -11.08 -23.49
N LYS A 217 5.53 -10.28 -23.11
CA LYS A 217 4.21 -10.25 -23.78
C LYS A 217 3.55 -8.85 -23.88
N LYS A 218 4.27 -7.86 -24.44
CA LYS A 218 3.86 -6.48 -24.87
C LYS A 218 4.09 -5.34 -23.85
N PRO A 219 4.06 -4.05 -24.27
CA PRO A 219 5.00 -3.35 -25.14
C PRO A 219 6.04 -2.55 -24.34
N PHE A 220 6.27 -2.89 -23.08
CA PHE A 220 7.23 -2.15 -22.26
C PHE A 220 8.63 -2.75 -22.31
N HIS A 221 9.57 -1.97 -22.79
CA HIS A 221 11.00 -2.20 -22.71
C HIS A 221 11.57 -1.44 -21.50
N ARG A 222 11.68 -2.17 -20.38
CA ARG A 222 12.37 -1.77 -19.14
C ARG A 222 11.67 -0.64 -18.37
N THR A 223 10.88 -1.02 -17.38
CA THR A 223 10.28 -0.08 -16.41
C THR A 223 11.16 0.15 -15.18
N TYR A 224 12.35 -0.44 -15.13
CA TYR A 224 13.18 -0.56 -13.92
C TYR A 224 14.29 0.50 -13.86
N GLU A 225 14.37 1.26 -12.77
CA GLU A 225 15.52 2.13 -12.49
C GLU A 225 16.69 1.29 -11.93
N GLU A 226 17.75 1.10 -12.73
CA GLU A 226 19.05 0.66 -12.18
C GLU A 226 19.74 1.84 -11.50
N ARG A 227 20.22 1.62 -10.27
CA ARG A 227 21.13 2.54 -9.59
C ARG A 227 22.36 2.71 -10.49
N ARG A 228 22.61 3.93 -10.98
CA ARG A 228 23.98 4.32 -11.39
C ARG A 228 24.80 4.58 -10.15
#